data_AF-A0A657AMD6-F1
#
_entry.id   AF-A0A657AMD6-F1
#
_cell.length_a   1.000
_cell.length_b   1.000
_cell.length_c   1.000
_cell.angle_alpha   90.00
_cell.angle_beta   90.00
_cell.angle_gamma   90.00
#
_symmetry.space_group_name_H-M   'P 1'
#
loop_
_entity.id
_entity.type
_entity.pdbx_description
1 polymer ?
#
loop_
_entity_poly.entity_id
_entity_poly.type
_entity_poly.pdbx_seq_one_letter_code
_entity_poly.pdbx_strand_id
1 'polypeptide(L)'
;MSSHHEQIEKFAKKLEEWDYKIDRMEHRVKDLPDELRSIAQNKYQKLLDYRSGLKEKEEQLVASSEHAVHEIEKSVEEVWDTFGLLFKDVEMEVEVEGT
;
A
#
# COMPACT_ATOMS: atom_id res chain seq x y z
N MET A 1 -17.07 -13.20 -17.72
CA MET A 1 -17.44 -11.98 -16.96
C MET A 1 -16.85 -10.79 -17.71
N SER A 2 -17.36 -9.56 -17.57
CA SER A 2 -16.74 -8.39 -18.24
C SER A 2 -15.32 -8.19 -17.70
N SER A 3 -14.37 -7.76 -18.54
CA SER A 3 -12.98 -7.53 -18.11
C SER A 3 -12.92 -6.56 -16.93
N HIS A 4 -13.88 -5.64 -16.84
CA HIS A 4 -13.99 -4.67 -15.76
C HIS A 4 -14.22 -5.32 -14.39
N HIS A 5 -15.07 -6.33 -14.30
CA HIS A 5 -15.33 -7.02 -13.04
C HIS A 5 -14.11 -7.81 -12.56
N GLU A 6 -13.41 -8.47 -13.49
CA GLU A 6 -12.16 -9.18 -13.18
C GLU A 6 -11.03 -8.23 -12.76
N GLN A 7 -11.03 -7.00 -13.29
CA GLN A 7 -10.08 -5.95 -12.92
C GLN A 7 -10.34 -5.43 -11.50
N ILE A 8 -11.60 -5.15 -11.16
CA ILE A 8 -11.99 -4.78 -9.78
C ILE A 8 -11.59 -5.88 -8.79
N GLU A 9 -11.87 -7.15 -9.10
CA GLU A 9 -11.51 -8.25 -8.20
C GLU A 9 -9.99 -8.39 -8.00
N LYS A 10 -9.19 -8.23 -9.07
CA LYS A 10 -7.73 -8.23 -8.98
C LYS A 10 -7.22 -7.08 -8.11
N PHE A 11 -7.86 -5.92 -8.23
CA PHE A 11 -7.54 -4.74 -7.45
C PHE A 11 -7.79 -4.96 -5.96
N ALA A 12 -9.01 -5.38 -5.63
CA ALA A 12 -9.44 -5.66 -4.26
C ALA A 12 -8.53 -6.69 -3.58
N LYS A 13 -8.23 -7.80 -4.27
CA LYS A 13 -7.30 -8.82 -3.75
C LYS A 13 -5.92 -8.27 -3.44
N LYS A 14 -5.37 -7.45 -4.34
CA LYS A 14 -4.07 -6.83 -4.09
C LYS A 14 -4.15 -5.91 -2.87
N LEU A 15 -5.18 -5.07 -2.76
CA LEU A 15 -5.36 -4.22 -1.57
C LEU A 15 -5.42 -5.02 -0.27
N GLU A 16 -6.14 -6.14 -0.24
CA GLU A 16 -6.20 -7.04 0.92
C GLU A 16 -4.82 -7.60 1.30
N GLU A 17 -4.02 -8.05 0.31
CA GLU A 17 -2.66 -8.54 0.55
C GLU A 17 -1.76 -7.46 1.17
N TRP A 18 -1.99 -6.19 0.83
CA TRP A 18 -1.22 -5.06 1.33
C TRP A 18 -1.66 -4.59 2.69
N ASP A 19 -2.96 -4.57 2.96
CA ASP A 19 -3.50 -4.35 4.30
C ASP A 19 -2.84 -5.32 5.29
N TYR A 20 -2.75 -6.61 4.92
CA TYR A 20 -2.07 -7.61 5.75
C TYR A 20 -0.57 -7.31 5.99
N LYS A 21 0.16 -6.85 4.97
CA LYS A 21 1.59 -6.52 5.10
C LYS A 21 1.82 -5.27 5.95
N ILE A 22 0.97 -4.25 5.81
CA ILE A 22 1.00 -3.02 6.59
C ILE A 22 0.76 -3.33 8.07
N ASP A 23 -0.23 -4.17 8.38
CA ASP A 23 -0.54 -4.56 9.75
C ASP A 23 0.67 -5.28 10.40
N ARG A 24 1.35 -6.15 9.66
CA ARG A 24 2.59 -6.79 10.14
C ARG A 24 3.71 -5.77 10.37
N MET A 25 3.84 -4.77 9.51
CA MET A 25 4.86 -3.73 9.63
C MET A 25 4.61 -2.82 10.84
N GLU A 26 3.34 -2.58 11.19
CA GLU A 26 2.98 -1.82 12.40
C GLU A 26 3.62 -2.41 13.65
N HIS A 27 3.52 -3.75 13.81
CA HIS A 27 4.13 -4.46 14.94
C HIS A 27 5.65 -4.28 14.95
N ARG A 28 6.30 -4.44 13.80
CA ARG A 28 7.76 -4.28 13.68
C ARG A 28 8.24 -2.87 14.03
N VAL A 29 7.53 -1.84 13.57
CA VAL A 29 7.88 -0.44 13.86
C VAL A 29 7.70 -0.11 15.34
N LYS A 30 6.68 -0.68 16.00
CA LYS A 30 6.45 -0.51 17.45
C LYS A 30 7.55 -1.13 18.30
N ASP A 31 8.14 -2.23 17.84
CA ASP A 31 9.20 -2.96 18.54
C ASP A 31 10.59 -2.34 18.38
N LEU A 32 10.73 -1.26 17.58
CA LEU A 32 12.01 -0.58 17.38
C LEU A 32 12.44 0.30 18.57
N PRO A 33 13.75 0.47 18.80
CA PRO A 33 14.31 1.47 19.71
C PRO A 33 13.80 2.89 19.42
N ASP A 34 13.67 3.74 20.45
CA ASP A 34 13.13 5.12 20.34
C ASP A 34 13.78 5.95 19.23
N GLU A 35 15.10 5.84 19.05
CA GLU A 35 15.87 6.62 18.06
C GLU A 35 15.49 6.29 16.61
N LEU A 36 15.18 5.02 16.33
CA LEU A 36 14.83 4.52 15.00
C LEU A 36 13.32 4.57 14.75
N ARG A 37 12.54 4.39 15.81
CA ARG A 37 11.08 4.40 15.77
C ARG A 37 10.54 5.69 15.17
N SER A 38 11.12 6.85 15.47
CA SER A 38 10.66 8.13 14.89
C SER A 38 10.75 8.15 13.35
N ILE A 39 11.85 7.66 12.78
CA ILE A 39 12.08 7.62 11.32
C ILE A 39 11.14 6.59 10.68
N ALA A 40 11.13 5.37 11.23
CA ALA A 40 10.30 4.28 10.74
C ALA A 40 8.80 4.60 10.85
N GLN A 41 8.38 5.29 11.92
CA GLN A 41 7.00 5.69 12.14
C GLN A 41 6.55 6.80 11.19
N ASN A 42 7.44 7.73 10.82
CA ASN A 42 7.14 8.73 9.78
C ASN A 42 6.92 8.07 8.41
N LYS A 43 7.80 7.15 8.02
CA LYS A 43 7.64 6.40 6.76
C LYS A 43 6.42 5.48 6.79
N TYR A 44 6.15 4.83 7.92
CA TYR A 44 4.94 4.04 8.13
C TYR A 44 3.66 4.90 8.01
N GLN A 45 3.67 6.11 8.56
CA GLN A 45 2.55 7.03 8.41
C GLN A 45 2.29 7.37 6.94
N LYS A 46 3.34 7.60 6.14
CA LYS A 46 3.20 7.80 4.69
C LYS A 46 2.59 6.58 4.00
N LEU A 47 2.96 5.36 4.41
CA LEU A 47 2.35 4.12 3.88
C LEU A 47 0.85 4.07 4.20
N LEU A 48 0.42 4.51 5.39
CA LEU A 48 -1.00 4.60 5.75
C LEU A 48 -1.76 5.64 4.91
N ASP A 49 -1.13 6.77 4.60
CA ASP A 49 -1.72 7.80 3.74
C ASP A 49 -1.90 7.26 2.32
N TYR A 50 -0.90 6.56 1.78
CA TYR A 50 -0.99 5.89 0.48
C TYR A 50 -2.05 4.79 0.46
N ARG A 51 -2.15 3.97 1.52
CA ARG A 51 -3.21 2.97 1.68
C ARG A 51 -4.60 3.60 1.59
N SER A 52 -4.79 4.73 2.28
CA SER A 52 -6.06 5.45 2.27
C SER A 52 -6.39 5.95 0.86
N GLY A 53 -5.41 6.53 0.15
CA GLY A 53 -5.59 6.94 -1.23
C GLY A 53 -5.87 5.78 -2.21
N LEU A 54 -5.32 4.58 -1.95
CA LEU A 54 -5.63 3.38 -2.73
C LEU A 54 -7.06 2.88 -2.49
N LYS A 55 -7.58 2.97 -1.26
CA LYS A 55 -8.97 2.63 -0.95
C LYS A 55 -9.97 3.59 -1.60
N GLU A 56 -9.69 4.89 -1.58
CA GLU A 56 -10.50 5.86 -2.33
C GLU A 56 -10.52 5.57 -3.83
N LYS A 57 -9.39 5.12 -4.40
CA LYS A 57 -9.30 4.70 -5.80
C LYS A 57 -10.07 3.41 -6.07
N GLU A 58 -10.11 2.46 -5.15
CA GLU A 58 -10.95 1.26 -5.23
C GLU A 58 -12.43 1.64 -5.35
N GLU A 59 -12.91 2.51 -4.46
CA GLU A 59 -14.29 2.97 -4.46
C GLU A 59 -14.65 3.69 -5.76
N GLN A 60 -13.73 4.52 -6.26
CA GLN A 60 -13.87 5.17 -7.57
C GLN A 60 -13.91 4.14 -8.72
N LEU A 61 -13.06 3.10 -8.68
CA LEU A 61 -13.04 2.04 -9.69
C LEU A 61 -14.37 1.30 -9.75
N VAL A 62 -14.90 0.91 -8.59
CA VAL A 62 -16.22 0.25 -8.45
C VAL A 62 -17.35 1.13 -8.98
N ALA A 63 -17.26 2.44 -8.77
CA ALA A 63 -18.26 3.40 -9.26
C ALA A 63 -18.06 3.82 -10.74
N SER A 64 -16.91 3.52 -11.34
CA SER A 64 -16.52 4.01 -12.66
C SER A 64 -17.10 3.19 -13.82
N SER A 65 -17.25 3.83 -14.98
CA SER A 65 -17.57 3.13 -16.23
C SER A 65 -16.33 2.46 -16.80
N GLU A 66 -16.51 1.45 -17.66
CA GLU A 66 -15.41 0.63 -18.24
C GLU A 66 -14.28 1.46 -18.89
N HIS A 67 -14.54 2.71 -19.28
CA HIS A 67 -13.55 3.58 -19.92
C HIS A 67 -12.62 4.31 -18.94
N ALA A 68 -13.10 4.66 -17.74
CA ALA A 68 -12.31 5.35 -16.71
C ALA A 68 -11.42 4.40 -15.89
N VAL A 69 -11.73 3.10 -15.95
CA VAL A 69 -11.02 2.01 -15.28
C VAL A 69 -9.54 2.00 -15.62
N HIS A 70 -9.20 2.16 -16.89
CA HIS A 70 -7.82 2.03 -17.33
C HIS A 70 -6.91 3.16 -16.81
N GLU A 71 -7.46 4.36 -16.65
CA GLU A 71 -6.73 5.49 -16.05
C GLU A 71 -6.53 5.30 -14.54
N ILE A 72 -7.55 4.78 -13.85
CA ILE A 72 -7.47 4.46 -12.42
C ILE A 72 -6.45 3.33 -12.20
N GLU A 73 -6.47 2.29 -13.03
CA GLU A 73 -5.51 1.18 -12.99
C GLU A 73 -4.07 1.67 -13.07
N LYS A 74 -3.76 2.46 -14.10
CA LYS A 74 -2.41 3.00 -14.28
C LYS A 74 -1.98 3.88 -13.11
N SER A 75 -2.89 4.74 -12.64
CA SER A 75 -2.61 5.57 -11.47
C SER A 75 -2.34 4.75 -10.22
N VAL A 76 -3.00 3.60 -10.07
CA VAL A 76 -2.72 2.72 -8.94
C VAL A 76 -1.41 1.99 -9.13
N GLU A 77 -1.07 1.49 -10.31
CA GLU A 77 0.25 0.87 -10.55
C GLU A 77 1.41 1.82 -10.20
N GLU A 78 1.27 3.12 -10.48
CA GLU A 78 2.27 4.13 -10.10
C GLU A 78 2.34 4.36 -8.58
N VAL A 79 1.19 4.45 -7.91
CA VAL A 79 1.13 4.53 -6.44
C VAL A 79 1.68 3.25 -5.80
N TRP A 80 1.42 2.12 -6.44
CA TRP A 80 1.80 0.77 -6.05
C TRP A 80 3.32 0.59 -6.03
N ASP A 81 3.99 1.00 -7.11
CA ASP A 81 5.45 0.94 -7.19
C ASP A 81 6.11 1.84 -6.14
N THR A 82 5.56 3.03 -5.93
CA THR A 82 6.02 3.97 -4.89
C THR A 82 5.86 3.38 -3.49
N PHE A 83 4.71 2.75 -3.22
CA PHE A 83 4.44 2.05 -1.98
C PHE A 83 5.47 0.92 -1.75
N GLY A 84 5.72 0.10 -2.77
CA GLY A 84 6.66 -1.03 -2.66
C GLY A 84 8.09 -0.59 -2.35
N LEU A 85 8.53 0.54 -2.90
CA LEU A 85 9.84 1.14 -2.58
C LEU A 85 9.89 1.60 -1.13
N LEU A 86 8.89 2.35 -0.68
CA LEU A 86 8.81 2.81 0.71
C LEU A 86 8.75 1.66 1.71
N PHE A 87 7.99 0.60 1.40
CA PHE A 87 7.90 -0.58 2.23
C PHE A 87 9.27 -1.27 2.37
N LYS A 88 9.99 -1.45 1.26
CA LYS A 88 11.34 -2.04 1.29
C LYS A 88 12.33 -1.18 2.07
N ASP A 89 12.26 0.14 1.95
CA ASP A 89 13.12 1.04 2.72
C ASP A 89 12.86 0.91 4.23
N VAL A 90 11.59 0.84 4.65
CA VAL A 90 11.23 0.61 6.06
C VAL A 90 11.66 -0.78 6.51
N GLU A 91 11.47 -1.80 5.68
CA GLU A 91 11.88 -3.17 5.99
C GLU A 91 13.40 -3.30 6.16
N MET A 92 14.18 -2.67 5.29
CA MET A 92 15.64 -2.62 5.43
C MET A 92 16.07 -1.89 6.70
N GLU A 93 15.46 -0.73 7.02
CA GLU A 93 15.77 -0.01 8.27
C GLU A 93 15.45 -0.84 9.52
N VAL A 94 14.42 -1.69 9.45
CA VAL A 94 14.05 -2.61 10.53
C VAL A 94 14.97 -3.85 10.58
N GLU A 95 15.42 -4.38 9.44
CA GLU A 95 16.26 -5.61 9.39
C GLU A 95 17.75 -5.35 9.63
N VAL A 96 18.30 -4.24 9.13
CA VAL A 96 19.75 -3.97 9.15
C VAL A 96 20.30 -3.75 10.56
N GLU A 97 19.47 -3.30 11.51
CA GLU A 97 19.94 -3.00 12.88
C GLU A 97 19.40 -3.97 13.95
N GLY A 98 18.73 -5.05 13.53
CA GLY A 98 18.30 -6.16 14.39
C GLY A 98 19.36 -7.27 14.59
N THR A 99 20.52 -7.16 13.94
CA THR A 99 21.71 -8.04 14.09
C THR A 99 22.88 -7.30 14.71
#